data_AF-A0A0J7JBK6-F1
#
_entry.id   AF-A0A0J7JBK6-F1
#
_cell.length_a   1.000
_cell.length_b   1.000
_cell.length_c   1.000
_cell.angle_alpha   90.00
_cell.angle_beta   90.00
_cell.angle_gamma   90.00
#
_symmetry.space_group_name_H-M   'P 1'
#
loop_
_entity.id
_entity.type
_entity.pdbx_description
1 polymer ?
#
loop_
_entity_poly.entity_id
_entity_poly.type
_entity_poly.pdbx_seq_one_letter_code
_entity_poly.pdbx_strand_id
1 'polypeptide(L)'
;MHGASLRAESAELSDKCLAGKFACHVTTIKKVREHMPVSALDQDDQELIRQCAAEKARIDVQLPRLTKAFLTRHYGISTEALDLELELAGWDGSSREKRGAA
;
A
#
# COMPACT_ATOMS: atom_id res chain seq x y z
N MET A 1 2.82 12.15 3.16
CA MET A 1 3.43 10.91 3.69
C MET A 1 2.45 9.75 3.82
N HIS A 2 1.20 9.96 4.26
CA HIS A 2 0.25 8.86 4.47
C HIS A 2 0.04 7.97 3.23
N GLY A 3 -0.21 8.54 2.05
CA GLY A 3 -0.35 7.73 0.83
C GLY A 3 0.93 7.01 0.37
N ALA A 4 2.13 7.50 0.72
CA ALA A 4 3.38 6.80 0.46
C ALA A 4 3.63 5.67 1.46
N SER A 5 3.34 5.91 2.75
CA SER A 5 3.35 4.91 3.83
C SER A 5 2.42 3.75 3.49
N LEU A 6 1.17 4.04 3.12
CA LEU A 6 0.20 3.03 2.72
C LEU A 6 0.65 2.22 1.50
N ARG A 7 1.35 2.82 0.52
CA ARG A 7 1.92 2.06 -0.60
C ARG A 7 3.04 1.13 -0.15
N ALA A 8 3.90 1.58 0.77
CA ALA A 8 4.95 0.75 1.35
C ALA A 8 4.34 -0.41 2.17
N GLU A 9 3.36 -0.11 3.03
CA GLU A 9 2.61 -1.10 3.82
C GLU A 9 1.92 -2.15 2.91
N SER A 10 1.21 -1.72 1.85
CA SER A 10 0.60 -2.66 0.89
C SER A 10 1.64 -3.53 0.17
N ALA A 11 2.82 -2.98 -0.14
CA ALA A 11 3.92 -3.76 -0.74
C ALA A 11 4.49 -4.81 0.23
N GLU A 12 4.64 -4.47 1.52
CA GLU A 12 5.09 -5.40 2.56
C GLU A 12 4.08 -6.54 2.81
N LEU A 13 2.80 -6.29 2.59
CA LEU A 13 1.74 -7.29 2.69
C LEU A 13 1.55 -8.11 1.41
N SER A 14 2.40 -7.93 0.39
CA SER A 14 2.33 -8.73 -0.84
C SER A 14 2.60 -10.22 -0.58
N ASP A 15 2.00 -11.10 -1.39
CA ASP A 15 2.17 -12.56 -1.24
C ASP A 15 3.65 -12.98 -1.25
N LYS A 16 4.50 -12.28 -2.00
CA LYS A 16 5.94 -12.55 -2.06
C LYS A 16 6.64 -12.22 -0.73
N CYS A 17 6.31 -11.07 -0.13
CA CYS A 17 6.86 -10.66 1.15
C CYS A 17 6.37 -11.56 2.29
N LEU A 18 5.06 -11.88 2.31
CA LEU A 18 4.48 -12.80 3.29
C LEU A 18 5.10 -14.20 3.16
N ALA A 19 5.25 -14.73 1.95
CA ALA A 19 5.92 -16.01 1.72
C ALA A 19 7.34 -16.04 2.31
N GLY A 20 8.10 -14.94 2.18
CA GLY A 20 9.41 -14.79 2.80
C GLY A 20 9.35 -14.76 4.33
N LYS A 21 8.40 -14.02 4.92
CA LYS A 21 8.24 -13.90 6.39
C LYS A 21 7.82 -15.22 7.05
N PHE A 22 6.90 -15.95 6.42
CA PHE A 22 6.39 -17.24 6.91
C PHE A 22 7.21 -18.44 6.39
N ALA A 23 8.37 -18.19 5.75
CA ALA A 23 9.26 -19.21 5.21
C ALA A 23 8.55 -20.30 4.37
N CYS A 24 7.57 -19.90 3.55
CA CYS A 24 6.77 -20.82 2.75
C CYS A 24 6.70 -20.38 1.27
N HIS A 25 6.09 -21.20 0.43
CA HIS A 25 5.88 -20.83 -0.98
C HIS A 25 4.75 -19.83 -1.15
N VAL A 26 4.85 -18.96 -2.15
CA VAL A 26 3.80 -18.00 -2.53
C VAL A 26 2.46 -18.70 -2.80
N THR A 27 2.49 -19.92 -3.35
CA THR A 27 1.29 -20.73 -3.57
C THR A 27 0.60 -21.11 -2.26
N THR A 28 1.35 -21.32 -1.18
CA THR A 28 0.81 -21.56 0.17
C THR A 28 0.06 -20.33 0.66
N ILE A 29 0.65 -19.13 0.55
CA ILE A 29 -0.03 -17.87 0.91
C ILE A 29 -1.35 -17.70 0.16
N LYS A 30 -1.36 -17.96 -1.16
CA LYS A 30 -2.58 -17.89 -1.98
C LYS A 30 -3.66 -18.85 -1.50
N LYS A 31 -3.30 -20.10 -1.21
CA LYS A 31 -4.23 -21.10 -0.66
C LYS A 31 -4.84 -20.65 0.66
N VAL A 32 -4.02 -20.13 1.58
CA VAL A 32 -4.51 -19.63 2.88
C VAL A 32 -5.51 -18.49 2.70
N ARG A 33 -5.24 -17.56 1.78
CA ARG A 33 -6.15 -16.46 1.42
C ARG A 33 -7.47 -16.94 0.82
N GLU A 34 -7.44 -18.03 0.06
CA GLU A 34 -8.62 -18.67 -0.54
C GLU A 34 -9.33 -19.64 0.42
N HIS A 35 -8.93 -19.66 1.70
CA HIS A 35 -9.44 -20.59 2.72
C HIS A 35 -9.28 -22.07 2.33
N MET A 36 -8.29 -22.38 1.49
CA MET A 36 -7.97 -23.75 1.12
C MET A 36 -7.18 -24.46 2.22
N PRO A 37 -7.29 -25.79 2.35
CA PRO A 37 -6.49 -26.56 3.29
C PRO A 37 -4.99 -26.42 3.02
N VAL A 38 -4.24 -26.12 4.08
CA VAL A 38 -2.78 -26.03 4.08
C VAL A 38 -2.26 -26.76 5.32
N SER A 39 -1.30 -27.65 5.14
CA SER A 39 -0.64 -28.40 6.22
C SER A 39 0.75 -27.86 6.57
N ALA A 40 1.29 -26.95 5.75
CA ALA A 40 2.64 -26.41 5.91
C ALA A 40 2.74 -25.29 6.97
N LEU A 41 1.61 -24.81 7.48
CA LEU A 41 1.50 -23.72 8.44
C LEU A 41 0.47 -24.15 9.50
N ASP A 42 0.68 -23.74 10.74
CA ASP A 42 -0.31 -23.94 11.79
C ASP A 42 -1.52 -23.01 11.61
N GLN A 43 -2.52 -23.17 12.47
CA GLN A 43 -3.76 -22.41 12.37
C GLN A 43 -3.57 -20.91 12.66
N ASP A 44 -2.65 -20.56 13.56
CA ASP A 44 -2.40 -19.18 13.97
C ASP A 44 -1.69 -18.40 12.86
N ASP A 45 -0.69 -19.02 12.22
CA ASP A 45 -0.02 -18.47 11.03
C ASP A 45 -1.00 -18.30 9.88
N GLN A 46 -1.87 -19.29 9.65
CA GLN A 46 -2.89 -19.20 8.61
C GLN A 46 -3.86 -18.04 8.87
N GLU A 47 -4.25 -17.83 10.13
CA GLU A 47 -5.13 -16.74 10.51
C GLU A 47 -4.43 -15.37 10.37
N LEU A 48 -3.19 -15.26 10.80
CA LEU A 48 -2.40 -14.04 10.66
C LEU A 48 -2.22 -13.65 9.18
N ILE A 49 -1.96 -14.62 8.30
CA ILE A 49 -1.88 -14.37 6.85
C ILE A 49 -3.21 -13.83 6.30
N ARG A 50 -4.35 -14.35 6.76
CA ARG A 50 -5.67 -13.83 6.34
C ARG A 50 -5.88 -12.41 6.82
N GLN A 51 -5.49 -12.08 8.04
CA GLN A 51 -5.55 -10.71 8.57
C GLN A 51 -4.65 -9.76 7.76
N CYS A 52 -3.42 -10.17 7.43
CA CYS A 52 -2.53 -9.42 6.54
C CYS A 52 -3.16 -9.18 5.16
N ALA A 53 -3.81 -10.19 4.58
CA ALA A 53 -4.48 -10.07 3.30
C ALA A 53 -5.70 -9.13 3.36
N ALA A 54 -6.48 -9.17 4.43
CA ALA A 54 -7.60 -8.28 4.66
C ALA A 54 -7.13 -6.82 4.82
N GLU A 55 -6.04 -6.61 5.55
CA GLU A 55 -5.45 -5.29 5.73
C GLU A 55 -4.91 -4.73 4.42
N LYS A 56 -4.22 -5.56 3.61
CA LYS A 56 -3.80 -5.16 2.27
C LYS A 56 -4.97 -4.73 1.40
N ALA A 57 -6.07 -5.50 1.41
CA ALA A 57 -7.27 -5.16 0.66
C ALA A 57 -7.88 -3.82 1.12
N ARG A 58 -7.89 -3.56 2.44
CA ARG A 58 -8.33 -2.29 3.02
C ARG A 58 -7.48 -1.12 2.49
N ILE A 59 -6.16 -1.28 2.47
CA ILE A 59 -5.23 -0.26 1.97
C ILE A 59 -5.42 -0.03 0.47
N ASP A 60 -5.50 -1.10 -0.33
CA ASP A 60 -5.64 -1.02 -1.78
C ASP A 60 -6.92 -0.28 -2.21
N VAL A 61 -8.00 -0.37 -1.42
CA VAL A 61 -9.24 0.41 -1.64
C VAL A 61 -9.05 1.91 -1.35
N GLN A 62 -8.17 2.27 -0.41
CA GLN A 62 -7.92 3.65 -0.02
C GLN A 62 -6.95 4.37 -0.97
N LEU A 63 -5.93 3.68 -1.46
CA LEU A 63 -4.86 4.27 -2.27
C LEU A 63 -5.34 5.09 -3.49
N PRO A 64 -6.34 4.65 -4.28
CA PRO A 64 -6.85 5.45 -5.40
C PRO A 64 -7.43 6.79 -4.97
N ARG A 65 -8.02 6.86 -3.77
CA ARG A 65 -8.62 8.07 -3.19
C ARG A 65 -7.58 9.09 -2.72
N LEU A 66 -6.31 8.69 -2.66
CA LEU A 66 -5.19 9.54 -2.25
C LEU A 66 -4.34 10.01 -3.44
N THR A 67 -4.81 9.77 -4.67
CA THR A 67 -4.12 10.25 -5.87
C THR A 67 -4.45 11.72 -6.13
N LYS A 68 -3.48 12.50 -6.64
CA LYS A 68 -3.73 13.89 -7.05
C LYS A 68 -4.95 14.00 -7.98
N ALA A 69 -5.05 13.09 -8.96
CA ALA A 69 -6.17 13.05 -9.90
C ALA A 69 -7.54 12.84 -9.23
N PHE A 70 -7.62 11.99 -8.19
CA PHE A 70 -8.85 11.86 -7.43
C PHE A 70 -9.14 13.11 -6.61
N LEU A 71 -8.13 13.65 -5.92
CA LEU A 71 -8.29 14.81 -5.04
C LEU A 71 -8.72 16.07 -5.82
N THR A 72 -8.10 16.36 -6.96
CA THR A 72 -8.49 17.50 -7.82
C THR A 72 -9.93 17.36 -8.30
N ARG A 73 -10.32 16.16 -8.75
CA ARG A 73 -11.70 15.87 -9.17
C ARG A 73 -12.69 15.96 -8.02
N HIS A 74 -12.33 15.45 -6.84
CA HIS A 74 -13.22 15.38 -5.68
C HIS A 74 -13.49 16.75 -5.07
N TYR A 75 -12.45 17.58 -4.94
CA TYR A 75 -12.56 18.92 -4.37
C TYR A 75 -12.85 20.01 -5.41
N GLY A 76 -12.85 19.68 -6.70
CA GLY A 76 -13.13 20.63 -7.78
C GLY A 76 -12.04 21.69 -7.95
N ILE A 77 -10.79 21.36 -7.60
CA ILE A 77 -9.65 22.28 -7.66
C ILE A 77 -8.68 21.85 -8.76
N SER A 78 -7.92 22.81 -9.31
CA SER A 78 -6.86 22.48 -10.26
C SER A 78 -5.68 21.78 -9.55
N THR A 79 -4.81 21.14 -10.34
CA THR A 79 -3.61 20.49 -9.81
C THR A 79 -2.67 21.52 -9.18
N GLU A 80 -2.57 22.70 -9.78
CA GLU A 80 -1.75 23.81 -9.29
C GLU A 80 -2.28 24.34 -7.96
N ALA A 81 -3.60 24.47 -7.82
CA ALA A 81 -4.22 24.89 -6.56
C ALA A 81 -4.01 23.86 -5.44
N LEU A 82 -4.11 22.56 -5.77
CA LEU A 82 -3.79 21.47 -4.85
C LEU A 82 -2.32 21.50 -4.43
N ASP A 83 -1.40 21.73 -5.37
CA ASP A 83 0.03 21.78 -5.08
C ASP A 83 0.39 23.00 -4.22
N LEU A 84 -0.23 24.15 -4.47
CA LEU A 84 -0.05 25.35 -3.66
C LEU A 84 -0.60 25.18 -2.24
N GLU A 85 -1.78 24.56 -2.08
CA GLU A 85 -2.34 24.24 -0.76
C GLU A 85 -1.43 23.26 0.01
N LEU A 86 -0.88 22.26 -0.70
CA LEU A 86 0.10 21.35 -0.13
C LEU A 86 1.37 22.12 0.31
N GLU A 87 1.93 22.97 -0.54
CA GLU A 87 3.09 23.80 -0.18
C GLU A 87 2.81 24.70 1.03
N LEU A 88 1.66 25.38 1.09
CA LEU A 88 1.23 26.22 2.21
C LEU A 88 1.08 25.42 3.51
N ALA A 89 0.59 24.18 3.42
CA ALA A 89 0.53 23.26 4.55
C ALA A 89 1.90 22.63 4.91
N GLY A 90 3.00 23.11 4.30
CA GLY A 90 4.36 22.68 4.58
C GLY A 90 4.78 21.41 3.85
N TRP A 91 4.05 21.00 2.80
CA TRP A 91 4.40 19.84 1.99
C TRP A 91 5.28 20.27 0.81
N ASP A 92 6.59 20.07 0.94
CA ASP A 92 7.50 20.19 -0.20
C ASP A 92 7.41 18.92 -1.08
N GLY A 93 7.07 19.11 -2.36
CA GLY A 93 7.03 18.07 -3.38
C GLY A 93 8.42 17.48 -3.74
N SER A 94 9.48 17.83 -3.01
CA SER A 94 10.86 17.39 -3.18
C SER A 94 11.13 15.91 -2.81
N SER A 95 10.33 14.99 -3.36
CA SER A 95 10.88 13.72 -3.84
C SER A 95 11.27 13.77 -5.32
N ARG A 96 11.11 14.93 -5.98
CA ARG A 96 11.89 15.26 -7.17
C ARG A 96 13.30 15.60 -6.73
N GLU A 97 14.11 14.55 -6.67
CA GLU A 97 15.56 14.59 -6.76
C GLU A 97 16.01 15.80 -7.59
N LYS A 98 16.74 16.71 -6.95
CA LYS A 98 17.52 17.76 -7.60
C LYS A 98 18.59 17.08 -8.49
N ARG A 99 18.22 16.50 -9.63
CA ARG A 99 19.14 16.25 -10.75
C ARG A 99 19.20 17.53 -11.57
N GLY A 100 20.00 18.47 -11.08
CA GLY A 100 20.22 19.77 -11.70
C GLY A 100 21.03 20.68 -10.79
N ALA A 101 22.25 20.28 -10.46
CA ALA A 101 23.28 21.17 -9.91
C ALA A 101 24.68 20.55 -10.10
N ALA A 102 25.16 20.58 -11.34
CA ALA A 102 26.56 20.83 -11.74
C ALA A 102 26.60 20.98 -13.26
#